data_AF-A0A7S1R6X2-F1
#
_entry.id   AF-A0A7S1R6X2-F1
#
_cell.length_a   1.000
_cell.length_b   1.000
_cell.length_c   1.000
_cell.angle_alpha   90.00
_cell.angle_beta   90.00
_cell.angle_gamma   90.00
#
_symmetry.space_group_name_H-M   'P 1'
#
loop_
_entity.id
_entity.type
_entity.pdbx_description
1 polymer ?
#
loop_
_entity_poly.entity_id
_entity_poly.type
_entity_poly.pdbx_seq_one_letter_code
_entity_poly.pdbx_strand_id
1 'polypeptide(L)'
;VLASGVVGAPLLLARSRGVKLGNGSLEAMVLSNIVLSFGLNYFQTPFFFDVLHMRYGFQVSLRIDRNPVFLYLLTMPYFATYTAVASFGCRYLARAWRPSFAALGFLTFPFILAFVETVSHATPVTAKIFCYDDLQLALGFGSLCYGIAFLLALPVW
;
A
#
# COMPACT_ATOMS: atom_id res chain seq x y z
N VAL A 1 11.29 -18.14 3.47
CA VAL A 1 10.22 -17.81 4.45
C VAL A 1 9.24 -16.77 3.91
N LEU A 2 9.68 -15.68 3.26
CA LEU A 2 8.80 -14.66 2.66
C LEU A 2 7.94 -15.16 1.48
N ALA A 3 8.49 -15.92 0.54
CA ALA A 3 7.76 -16.39 -0.66
C ALA A 3 6.70 -17.46 -0.35
N SER A 4 6.93 -18.30 0.66
CA SER A 4 6.00 -19.34 1.11
C SER A 4 4.78 -18.77 1.85
N GLY A 5 4.91 -17.57 2.43
CA GLY A 5 3.80 -16.84 3.07
C GLY A 5 2.79 -16.30 2.05
N VAL A 6 3.25 -15.77 0.92
CA VAL A 6 2.36 -15.15 -0.10
C VAL A 6 1.40 -16.17 -0.74
N VAL A 7 1.85 -17.41 -0.94
CA VAL A 7 1.03 -18.47 -1.58
C VAL A 7 0.31 -19.34 -0.54
N GLY A 8 0.93 -19.59 0.61
CA GLY A 8 0.37 -20.46 1.66
C GLY A 8 -0.56 -19.75 2.65
N ALA A 9 -0.32 -18.47 2.95
CA ALA A 9 -1.13 -17.74 3.91
C ALA A 9 -2.60 -17.61 3.49
N PRO A 10 -2.96 -17.33 2.23
CA PRO A 10 -4.37 -17.20 1.84
C PRO A 10 -5.15 -18.51 2.05
N LEU A 11 -4.55 -19.65 1.72
CA LEU A 11 -5.17 -20.98 1.89
C LEU A 11 -5.22 -21.43 3.36
N LEU A 12 -4.20 -21.10 4.15
CA LEU A 12 -4.17 -21.40 5.59
C LEU A 12 -5.14 -20.50 6.38
N LEU A 13 -5.21 -19.21 6.05
CA LEU A 13 -6.12 -18.22 6.64
C LEU A 13 -7.58 -18.52 6.31
N ALA A 14 -7.87 -18.94 5.08
CA ALA A 14 -9.21 -19.25 4.63
C ALA A 14 -9.75 -20.58 5.19
N ARG A 15 -8.87 -21.54 5.52
CA ARG A 15 -9.24 -22.84 6.13
C ARG A 15 -9.56 -22.71 7.62
N SER A 16 -9.02 -21.69 8.28
CA SER A 16 -9.24 -21.44 9.69
C SER A 16 -10.34 -20.41 9.94
N ARG A 17 -11.54 -20.85 10.28
CA ARG A 17 -12.60 -20.01 10.87
C ARG A 17 -12.24 -19.56 12.30
N GLY A 18 -11.05 -18.98 12.50
CA GLY A 18 -10.56 -18.62 13.84
C GLY A 18 -9.06 -18.33 13.98
N VAL A 19 -8.26 -18.31 12.92
CA VAL A 19 -6.86 -17.85 13.06
C VAL A 19 -6.86 -16.33 13.11
N LYS A 20 -6.31 -15.81 14.21
CA LYS A 20 -5.96 -14.40 14.38
C LYS A 20 -5.18 -13.95 13.14
N LEU A 21 -5.72 -13.02 12.35
CA LEU A 21 -4.91 -12.25 11.39
C LEU A 21 -3.66 -11.81 12.15
N GLY A 22 -2.50 -12.36 11.79
CA GLY A 22 -1.18 -12.13 12.37
C GLY A 22 -1.13 -11.90 13.89
N ASN A 23 -0.39 -12.71 14.62
CA ASN A 23 0.29 -12.20 15.82
C ASN A 23 1.41 -11.20 15.41
N GLY A 24 1.15 -10.29 14.46
CA GLY A 24 1.96 -9.10 14.36
C GLY A 24 1.74 -8.38 15.68
N SER A 25 2.74 -8.38 16.55
CA SER A 25 2.69 -7.47 17.69
C SER A 25 2.44 -6.08 17.11
N LEU A 26 1.73 -5.22 17.84
CA LEU A 26 1.56 -3.82 17.45
C LEU A 26 2.90 -3.21 16.98
N GLU A 27 4.00 -3.63 17.60
CA GLU A 27 5.37 -3.32 17.23
C GLU A 27 5.73 -3.74 15.80
N ALA A 28 5.41 -4.97 15.37
CA ALA A 28 5.66 -5.43 14.00
C ALA A 28 4.86 -4.61 12.97
N MET A 29 3.61 -4.25 13.28
CA MET A 29 2.79 -3.40 12.41
C MET A 29 3.38 -1.99 12.32
N VAL A 30 3.73 -1.38 13.46
CA VAL A 30 4.36 -0.06 13.53
C VAL A 30 5.70 -0.06 12.78
N LEU A 31 6.53 -1.08 13.00
CA LEU A 31 7.81 -1.24 12.33
C LEU A 31 7.62 -1.40 10.82
N SER A 32 6.66 -2.22 10.39
CA SER A 32 6.37 -2.37 8.96
C SER A 32 5.97 -1.04 8.31
N ASN A 33 5.16 -0.22 9.00
CA ASN A 33 4.75 1.09 8.50
C ASN A 33 5.91 2.07 8.43
N ILE A 34 6.83 2.06 9.42
CA ILE A 34 8.06 2.84 9.36
C ILE A 34 8.90 2.38 8.16
N VAL A 35 9.11 1.08 8.00
CA VAL A 35 9.92 0.54 6.89
C VAL A 35 9.31 0.85 5.53
N LEU A 36 7.99 0.74 5.38
CA LEU A 36 7.29 1.09 4.13
C LEU A 36 7.33 2.59 3.88
N SER A 37 7.10 3.41 4.90
CA SER A 37 7.22 4.87 4.82
C SER A 37 8.56 5.29 4.25
N PHE A 38 9.64 4.87 4.89
CA PHE A 38 10.97 5.33 4.50
C PHE A 38 11.47 4.59 3.25
N GLY A 39 11.22 3.29 3.16
CA GLY A 39 11.65 2.44 2.05
C GLY A 39 10.98 2.84 0.73
N LEU A 40 9.66 2.98 0.69
CA LEU A 40 8.96 3.35 -0.54
C LEU A 40 9.27 4.80 -0.94
N ASN A 41 9.42 5.71 0.03
CA ASN A 41 9.85 7.08 -0.27
C ASN A 41 11.27 7.18 -0.83
N TYR A 42 12.17 6.30 -0.39
CA TYR A 42 13.56 6.30 -0.82
C TYR A 42 13.77 5.54 -2.14
N PHE A 43 13.19 4.35 -2.28
CA PHE A 43 13.42 3.46 -3.42
C PHE A 43 12.39 3.59 -4.53
N GLN A 44 11.12 3.84 -4.19
CA GLN A 44 10.03 3.84 -5.17
C GLN A 44 9.70 5.25 -5.67
N THR A 45 9.76 6.28 -4.82
CA THR A 45 9.44 7.65 -5.24
C THR A 45 10.34 8.21 -6.35
N PRO A 46 11.65 7.93 -6.43
CA PRO A 46 12.46 8.30 -7.59
C PRO A 46 11.90 7.75 -8.91
N PHE A 47 11.41 6.50 -8.90
CA PHE A 47 10.76 5.91 -10.06
C PHE A 47 9.47 6.67 -10.45
N PHE A 48 8.66 7.11 -9.49
CA PHE A 48 7.48 7.93 -9.76
C PHE A 48 7.85 9.28 -10.39
N PHE A 49 8.99 9.88 -10.02
CA PHE A 49 9.49 11.09 -10.65
C PHE A 49 10.00 10.85 -12.08
N ASP A 50 10.74 9.77 -12.27
CA ASP A 50 11.44 9.52 -13.54
C ASP A 50 10.54 8.93 -14.61
N VAL A 51 9.62 8.04 -14.24
CA VAL A 51 8.76 7.30 -15.19
C VAL A 51 7.34 7.85 -15.24
N LEU A 52 6.78 8.24 -14.09
CA LEU A 52 5.42 8.80 -14.03
C LEU A 52 5.42 10.34 -14.11
N HIS A 53 6.60 10.95 -14.21
CA HIS A 53 6.82 12.39 -14.29
C HIS A 53 6.05 13.17 -13.22
N MET A 54 5.86 12.57 -12.05
CA MET A 54 5.11 13.17 -10.96
C MET A 54 5.79 14.46 -10.50
N ARG A 55 5.04 15.51 -10.18
CA ARG A 55 5.59 16.74 -9.62
C ARG A 55 4.83 17.20 -8.38
N TYR A 56 5.59 17.65 -7.39
CA TYR A 56 5.04 18.30 -6.21
C TYR A 56 4.91 19.80 -6.45
N GLY A 57 3.70 20.34 -6.28
CA GLY A 57 3.39 21.74 -6.52
C GLY A 57 3.69 22.69 -5.35
N PHE A 58 4.35 22.20 -4.30
CA PHE A 58 4.70 22.98 -3.11
C PHE A 58 6.22 23.26 -3.02
N GLN A 59 6.57 24.42 -2.45
CA GLN A 59 7.97 24.80 -2.26
C GLN A 59 8.51 24.24 -0.96
N VAL A 60 9.59 23.47 -1.08
CA VAL A 60 10.30 22.84 0.04
C VAL A 60 11.80 22.93 -0.17
N SER A 61 12.51 23.26 0.90
CA SER A 61 13.97 23.41 0.94
C SER A 61 14.69 22.09 1.23
N LEU A 62 14.11 21.21 2.05
CA LEU A 62 14.72 19.95 2.45
C LEU A 62 14.19 18.77 1.60
N ARG A 63 15.06 18.18 0.78
CA ARG A 63 14.73 17.08 -0.14
C ARG A 63 15.83 16.03 -0.18
N ILE A 64 15.45 14.78 -0.44
CA ILE A 64 16.34 13.68 -0.81
C ILE A 64 15.92 13.23 -2.22
N ASP A 65 16.82 13.32 -3.20
CA ASP A 65 16.56 12.99 -4.61
C ASP A 65 15.17 13.43 -5.10
N ARG A 66 14.92 14.75 -5.02
CA ARG A 66 13.66 15.42 -5.41
C ARG A 66 12.45 15.11 -4.53
N ASN A 67 12.52 14.12 -3.65
CA ASN A 67 11.48 13.79 -2.67
C ASN A 67 11.60 14.65 -1.39
N PRO A 68 10.58 15.47 -1.05
CA PRO A 68 10.54 16.22 0.20
C PRO A 68 10.66 15.35 1.44
N VAL A 69 11.57 15.69 2.36
CA VAL A 69 11.84 14.84 3.55
C VAL A 69 10.61 14.68 4.45
N PHE A 70 9.75 15.70 4.55
CA PHE A 70 8.55 15.60 5.38
C PHE A 70 7.57 14.52 4.87
N LEU A 71 7.62 14.11 3.61
CA LEU A 71 6.75 13.05 3.08
C LEU A 71 7.10 11.67 3.65
N TYR A 72 8.36 11.45 4.06
CA TYR A 72 8.77 10.23 4.74
C TYR A 72 8.01 10.07 6.07
N LEU A 73 7.77 11.18 6.78
CA LEU A 73 6.99 11.22 8.01
C LEU A 73 5.49 11.24 7.73
N LEU A 74 5.05 12.03 6.74
CA LEU A 74 3.63 12.16 6.39
C LEU A 74 3.05 10.82 5.92
N THR A 75 3.82 10.00 5.23
CA THR A 75 3.34 8.70 4.76
C THR A 75 3.09 7.70 5.89
N MET A 76 3.64 7.91 7.10
CA MET A 76 3.44 6.99 8.23
C MET A 76 1.96 6.85 8.62
N PRO A 77 1.20 7.94 8.90
CA PRO A 77 -0.24 7.85 9.14
C PRO A 77 -1.02 7.36 7.92
N TYR A 78 -0.54 7.57 6.69
CA TYR A 78 -1.16 6.99 5.50
C TYR A 78 -1.02 5.47 5.47
N PHE A 79 0.19 4.92 5.65
CA PHE A 79 0.40 3.47 5.73
C PHE A 79 -0.31 2.82 6.92
N ALA A 80 -0.40 3.51 8.06
CA ALA A 80 -1.22 3.05 9.18
C ALA A 80 -2.71 2.96 8.81
N THR A 81 -3.21 3.91 8.04
CA THR A 81 -4.59 3.89 7.52
C THR A 81 -4.80 2.72 6.56
N TYR A 82 -3.88 2.53 5.61
CA TYR A 82 -3.94 1.40 4.66
C TYR A 82 -3.87 0.06 5.37
N THR A 83 -3.01 -0.06 6.38
CA THR A 83 -2.93 -1.23 7.26
C THR A 83 -4.31 -1.52 7.88
N ALA A 84 -4.93 -0.53 8.52
CA ALA A 84 -6.23 -0.71 9.15
C ALA A 84 -7.32 -1.13 8.15
N VAL A 85 -7.37 -0.47 6.99
CA VAL A 85 -8.35 -0.78 5.92
C VAL A 85 -8.11 -2.18 5.35
N ALA A 86 -6.86 -2.55 5.09
CA ALA A 86 -6.49 -3.87 4.59
C ALA A 86 -6.81 -4.98 5.58
N SER A 87 -6.45 -4.83 6.86
CA SER A 87 -6.76 -5.82 7.90
C SER A 87 -8.28 -5.96 8.10
N PHE A 88 -9.04 -4.85 8.04
CA PHE A 88 -10.50 -4.90 8.12
C PHE A 88 -11.12 -5.59 6.89
N GLY A 89 -10.73 -5.19 5.67
CA GLY A 89 -11.23 -5.76 4.42
C GLY A 89 -10.95 -7.25 4.32
N CYS A 90 -9.74 -7.67 4.66
CA CYS A 90 -9.34 -9.08 4.71
C CYS A 90 -10.14 -9.89 5.73
N ARG A 91 -10.35 -9.35 6.94
CA ARG A 91 -11.20 -9.98 7.97
C ARG A 91 -12.65 -10.12 7.50
N TYR A 92 -13.16 -9.11 6.82
CA TYR A 92 -14.51 -9.12 6.26
C TYR A 92 -14.64 -10.20 5.18
N LEU A 93 -13.72 -10.24 4.21
CA LEU A 93 -13.69 -11.24 3.13
C LEU A 93 -13.58 -12.67 3.68
N ALA A 94 -12.70 -12.90 4.66
CA ALA A 94 -12.55 -14.20 5.30
C ALA A 94 -13.82 -14.67 6.04
N ARG A 95 -14.67 -13.74 6.52
CA ARG A 95 -15.94 -14.06 7.20
C ARG A 95 -17.10 -14.22 6.22
N ALA A 96 -17.17 -13.36 5.21
CA ALA A 96 -18.31 -13.28 4.31
C ALA A 96 -18.25 -14.32 3.19
N TRP A 97 -17.06 -14.71 2.73
CA TRP A 97 -16.89 -15.49 1.51
C TRP A 97 -16.40 -16.92 1.78
N ARG A 98 -16.62 -17.81 0.81
CA ARG A 98 -16.03 -19.16 0.85
C ARG A 98 -14.51 -19.08 0.80
N PRO A 99 -13.78 -20.05 1.38
CA PRO A 99 -12.33 -19.99 1.50
C PRO A 99 -11.57 -19.69 0.20
N SER A 100 -11.98 -20.28 -0.92
CA SER A 100 -11.37 -20.05 -2.24
C SER A 100 -11.56 -18.62 -2.74
N PHE A 101 -12.74 -18.03 -2.55
CA PHE A 101 -13.01 -16.65 -2.92
C PHE A 101 -12.36 -15.66 -1.96
N ALA A 102 -12.30 -15.98 -0.66
CA ALA A 102 -11.57 -15.18 0.31
C ALA A 102 -10.09 -15.10 -0.06
N ALA A 103 -9.45 -16.21 -0.44
CA ALA A 103 -8.06 -16.24 -0.89
C ALA A 103 -7.81 -15.36 -2.12
N LEU A 104 -8.73 -15.38 -3.10
CA LEU A 104 -8.66 -14.45 -4.24
C LEU A 104 -8.80 -13.00 -3.78
N GLY A 105 -9.71 -12.73 -2.84
CA GLY A 105 -9.87 -11.41 -2.22
C GLY A 105 -8.62 -10.92 -1.50
N PHE A 106 -7.89 -11.78 -0.79
CA PHE A 106 -6.60 -11.43 -0.19
C PHE A 106 -5.55 -11.01 -1.22
N LEU A 107 -5.58 -11.62 -2.41
CA LEU A 107 -4.67 -11.27 -3.50
C LEU A 107 -5.05 -9.96 -4.18
N THR A 108 -6.35 -9.72 -4.41
CA THR A 108 -6.83 -8.57 -5.19
C THR A 108 -7.06 -7.31 -4.36
N PHE A 109 -7.40 -7.43 -3.07
CA PHE A 109 -7.73 -6.30 -2.21
C PHE A 109 -6.60 -5.25 -2.09
N PRO A 110 -5.31 -5.63 -1.94
CA PRO A 110 -4.22 -4.65 -1.91
C PRO A 110 -4.12 -3.81 -3.19
N PHE A 111 -4.36 -4.40 -4.36
CA PHE A 111 -4.37 -3.68 -5.63
C PHE A 111 -5.58 -2.75 -5.76
N ILE A 112 -6.75 -3.20 -5.29
CA ILE A 112 -7.94 -2.34 -5.25
C ILE A 112 -7.70 -1.15 -4.33
N LEU A 113 -7.10 -1.37 -3.16
CA LEU A 113 -6.78 -0.30 -2.22
C LEU A 113 -5.80 0.72 -2.82
N ALA A 114 -4.74 0.24 -3.48
CA ALA A 114 -3.79 1.09 -4.18
C ALA A 114 -4.44 1.88 -5.33
N PHE A 115 -5.32 1.25 -6.10
CA PHE A 115 -6.06 1.93 -7.17
C PHE A 115 -6.99 3.02 -6.63
N VAL A 116 -7.77 2.70 -5.58
CA VAL A 116 -8.67 3.66 -4.93
C VAL A 116 -7.90 4.84 -4.35
N GLU A 117 -6.74 4.59 -3.77
CA GLU A 117 -5.83 5.63 -3.29
C GLU A 117 -5.42 6.57 -4.43
N THR A 118 -4.95 6.02 -5.55
CA THR A 118 -4.45 6.81 -6.67
C THR A 118 -5.58 7.63 -7.31
N VAL A 119 -6.78 7.04 -7.46
CA VAL A 119 -7.99 7.76 -7.93
C VAL A 119 -8.39 8.87 -6.95
N SER A 120 -8.33 8.61 -5.65
CA SER A 120 -8.67 9.60 -4.62
C SER A 120 -7.72 10.80 -4.63
N HIS A 121 -6.48 10.59 -5.07
CA HIS A 121 -5.49 11.65 -5.28
C HIS A 121 -5.63 12.35 -6.64
N ALA A 122 -6.36 11.78 -7.60
CA ALA A 122 -6.58 12.34 -8.93
C ALA A 122 -7.76 13.34 -8.97
N THR A 123 -7.90 14.20 -7.96
CA THR A 123 -8.95 15.23 -7.92
C THR A 123 -8.43 16.59 -8.40
N PRO A 124 -9.30 17.49 -8.91
CA PRO A 124 -8.90 18.83 -9.34
C PRO A 124 -8.28 19.68 -8.21
N VAL A 125 -8.61 19.38 -6.96
CA VAL A 125 -8.09 20.08 -5.78
C VAL A 125 -6.66 19.65 -5.49
N THR A 126 -6.38 18.35 -5.58
CA THR A 126 -5.04 17.78 -5.37
C THR A 126 -4.12 17.97 -6.56
N ALA A 127 -4.62 18.28 -7.75
CA ALA A 127 -3.82 18.57 -8.94
C ALA A 127 -2.80 19.71 -8.71
N LYS A 128 -3.05 20.65 -7.78
CA LYS A 128 -2.08 21.71 -7.43
C LYS A 128 -0.95 21.23 -6.51
N ILE A 129 -1.10 20.05 -5.92
CA ILE A 129 -0.20 19.50 -4.89
C ILE A 129 0.54 18.28 -5.46
N PHE A 130 -0.18 17.39 -6.15
CA PHE A 130 0.30 16.21 -6.85
C PHE A 130 -0.11 16.32 -8.32
N CYS A 131 0.83 16.71 -9.18
CA CYS A 131 0.63 16.66 -10.63
C CYS A 131 1.08 15.29 -11.14
N TYR A 132 0.19 14.58 -11.81
CA TYR A 132 0.53 13.45 -12.68
C TYR A 132 0.49 13.94 -14.12
N ASP A 133 1.60 13.79 -14.85
CA ASP A 133 1.64 14.13 -16.28
C ASP A 133 0.84 13.10 -17.10
N ASP A 134 0.89 11.82 -16.71
CA ASP A 134 0.06 10.75 -17.27
C ASP A 134 -0.73 10.01 -16.18
N LEU A 135 -2.01 10.41 -16.04
CA LEU A 135 -2.91 9.81 -15.07
C LEU A 135 -3.21 8.33 -15.39
N GLN A 136 -3.24 7.93 -16.66
CA GLN A 136 -3.51 6.53 -17.01
C GLN A 136 -2.35 5.63 -16.61
N LEU A 137 -1.12 6.10 -16.82
CA LEU A 137 0.07 5.37 -16.40
C LEU A 137 0.18 5.30 -14.87
N ALA A 138 -0.19 6.37 -14.16
CA ALA A 138 -0.27 6.37 -12.70
C ALA A 138 -1.32 5.37 -12.17
N LEU A 139 -2.53 5.37 -12.75
CA LEU A 139 -3.62 4.46 -12.37
C LEU A 139 -3.34 2.99 -12.72
N GLY A 140 -2.62 2.73 -13.81
CA GLY A 140 -2.26 1.39 -14.23
C GLY A 140 -0.99 0.92 -13.53
N PHE A 141 0.15 1.43 -13.99
CA PHE A 141 1.46 0.98 -13.57
C PHE A 141 1.81 1.43 -12.13
N GLY A 142 1.47 2.68 -11.78
CA GLY A 142 1.71 3.20 -10.43
C GLY A 142 0.96 2.40 -9.36
N SER A 143 -0.36 2.22 -9.54
CA SER A 143 -1.18 1.43 -8.62
C SER A 143 -0.78 -0.06 -8.60
N LEU A 144 -0.27 -0.61 -9.71
CA LEU A 144 0.28 -1.98 -9.74
C LEU A 144 1.51 -2.11 -8.83
N CYS A 145 2.52 -1.24 -9.01
CA CYS A 145 3.73 -1.25 -8.20
C CYS A 145 3.41 -1.05 -6.71
N TYR A 146 2.50 -0.13 -6.41
CA TYR A 146 2.09 0.16 -5.05
C TYR A 146 1.27 -0.98 -4.42
N GLY A 147 0.40 -1.63 -5.20
CA GLY A 147 -0.35 -2.82 -4.79
C GLY A 147 0.55 -4.02 -4.46
N ILE A 148 1.68 -4.19 -5.16
CA ILE A 148 2.69 -5.21 -4.83
C ILE A 148 3.28 -4.95 -3.44
N ALA A 149 3.62 -3.70 -3.11
CA ALA A 149 4.15 -3.36 -1.79
C ALA A 149 3.15 -3.69 -0.67
N PHE A 150 1.87 -3.37 -0.87
CA PHE A 150 0.81 -3.73 0.08
C PHE A 150 0.60 -5.24 0.20
N LEU A 151 0.64 -5.98 -0.91
CA LEU A 151 0.51 -7.44 -0.89
C LEU A 151 1.65 -8.09 -0.08
N LEU A 152 2.87 -7.57 -0.19
CA LEU A 152 4.02 -8.05 0.59
C LEU A 152 3.96 -7.65 2.06
N ALA A 153 3.34 -6.52 2.39
CA ALA A 153 3.15 -6.05 3.75
C ALA A 153 2.00 -6.77 4.49
N LEU A 154 0.99 -7.22 3.75
CA LEU A 154 -0.24 -7.81 4.27
C LEU A 154 -0.04 -8.96 5.28
N PRO A 155 0.94 -9.87 5.14
CA PRO A 155 1.18 -10.92 6.13
C PRO A 155 1.67 -10.42 7.50
N VAL A 156 2.17 -9.18 7.57
CA VAL A 156 2.64 -8.52 8.81
C VAL A 156 1.52 -7.71 9.47
N TRP A 157 0.48 -7.37 8.72
CA TRP A 157 -0.69 -6.57 9.10
C TRP A 157 -1.88 -7.40 9.60
#